data_AF-A0ABD0PNC4-F1
#
_entry.id   AF-A0ABD0PNC4-F1
#
_cell.length_a   1.000
_cell.length_b   1.000
_cell.length_c   1.000
_cell.angle_alpha   90.00
_cell.angle_beta   90.00
_cell.angle_gamma   90.00
#
_symmetry.space_group_name_H-M   'P 1'
#
loop_
_entity.id
_entity.type
_entity.pdbx_description
1 polymer ?
#
loop_
_entity_poly.entity_id
_entity_poly.type
_entity_poly.pdbx_seq_one_letter_code
_entity_poly.pdbx_strand_id
1 'polypeptide(L)' 'MRMSAGWRCVSGIRVFTAGDVKAVNGTDVRLKCTFQSSAAVQVSSVAVSWSFKPLGPGPQET' A
#
# COMPACT_ATOMS: atom_id res chain seq x y z
N MET A 1 20.15 2.97 31.66
CA MET A 1 19.60 1.59 31.62
C MET A 1 19.72 1.09 30.18
N ARG A 2 20.58 0.10 29.91
CA ARG A 2 20.73 -0.52 28.58
C ARG A 2 19.76 -1.70 28.50
N MET A 3 18.83 -1.67 27.55
CA MET A 3 17.98 -2.82 27.26
C MET A 3 18.66 -3.72 26.23
N SER A 4 18.68 -5.00 26.57
CA SER A 4 19.32 -6.12 25.89
C SER A 4 18.87 -6.26 24.43
N ALA A 5 19.83 -6.53 23.55
CA ALA A 5 19.59 -6.89 22.16
C ALA A 5 18.81 -8.21 22.07
N GLY A 6 17.57 -8.17 21.57
CA GLY A 6 16.78 -9.39 21.35
C GLY A 6 15.37 -9.16 20.83
N TRP A 7 14.73 -8.02 21.13
CA TRP A 7 13.42 -7.68 20.60
C TRP A 7 13.55 -6.69 19.44
N ARG A 8 13.51 -7.19 18.20
CA ARG A 8 13.30 -6.30 17.04
C ARG A 8 11.85 -5.83 17.12
N CYS A 9 11.62 -4.54 17.40
CA CYS A 9 10.30 -3.95 17.27
C CYS A 9 9.88 -4.05 15.79
N VAL A 10 9.08 -5.07 15.46
CA VAL A 10 8.49 -5.18 14.13
C VAL A 10 7.39 -4.13 14.04
N SER A 11 7.66 -3.03 13.34
CA SER A 11 6.60 -2.09 12.97
C SER A 11 5.89 -2.64 11.74
N GLY A 12 4.60 -2.94 11.90
CA GLY A 12 3.73 -3.31 10.78
C GLY A 12 3.09 -2.08 10.16
N ILE A 13 2.84 -2.14 8.85
CA ILE A 13 2.01 -1.16 8.14
C ILE A 13 0.67 -1.85 7.86
N ARG A 14 -0.44 -1.20 8.24
CA ARG A 14 -1.78 -1.64 7.88
C ARG A 14 -2.22 -0.89 6.63
N VAL A 15 -2.59 -1.61 5.59
CA VAL A 15 -3.06 -1.02 4.33
C VAL A 15 -4.53 -1.35 4.14
N PHE A 16 -5.32 -0.34 3.83
CA PHE A 16 -6.74 -0.43 3.53
C PHE A 16 -6.98 0.05 2.10
N THR A 17 -7.60 -0.81 1.30
CA THR A 17 -8.04 -0.53 -0.06
C THR A 17 -9.44 -1.10 -0.26
N ALA A 18 -10.18 -0.57 -1.23
CA ALA A 18 -11.42 -1.21 -1.68
C ALA A 18 -11.11 -2.57 -2.31
N GLY A 19 -11.95 -3.58 -2.03
CA GLY A 19 -11.81 -4.92 -2.62
C GLY A 19 -12.13 -4.95 -4.12
N ASP A 20 -13.12 -4.14 -4.53
CA ASP A 20 -13.54 -3.99 -5.91
C ASP A 20 -13.87 -2.53 -6.21
N VAL A 21 -13.65 -2.12 -7.46
CA VAL A 21 -14.01 -0.79 -7.95
C VAL A 21 -14.69 -0.92 -9.30
N LYS A 22 -15.80 -0.19 -9.47
CA LYS A 22 -16.56 -0.15 -10.73
C LYS A 22 -16.33 1.19 -11.40
N ALA A 23 -15.94 1.15 -12.67
CA ALA A 23 -15.84 2.31 -13.55
C ALA A 23 -16.87 2.18 -14.68
N VAL A 24 -17.32 3.32 -15.19
CA VAL A 24 -18.08 3.35 -16.45
C VAL A 24 -17.08 3.39 -17.59
N ASN A 25 -17.36 2.67 -18.68
CA ASN A 25 -16.47 2.66 -19.85
C ASN A 25 -16.24 4.09 -20.37
N GLY A 26 -14.97 4.46 -20.53
CA GLY A 26 -14.56 5.82 -20.92
C GLY A 26 -14.49 6.84 -19.79
N THR A 27 -14.56 6.39 -18.53
CA THR A 27 -14.37 7.24 -17.34
C THR A 27 -13.24 6.75 -16.46
N ASP A 28 -12.66 7.68 -15.70
CA ASP A 28 -11.63 7.39 -14.71
C ASP A 28 -12.24 7.08 -13.35
N VAL A 29 -11.64 6.10 -12.65
CA VAL A 29 -11.99 5.81 -11.26
C VAL A 29 -10.73 5.84 -10.40
N ARG A 30 -10.87 6.41 -9.19
CA ARG A 30 -9.75 6.54 -8.26
C ARG A 30 -9.70 5.35 -7.31
N LEU A 31 -8.63 4.56 -7.39
CA LEU A 31 -8.28 3.56 -6.39
C LEU A 31 -7.81 4.27 -5.12
N LYS A 32 -8.57 4.15 -4.04
CA LYS A 32 -8.21 4.72 -2.73
C LYS A 32 -7.38 3.70 -1.95
N CYS A 33 -6.20 4.13 -1.49
CA CYS A 33 -5.37 3.41 -0.56
C CYS A 33 -5.15 4.30 0.67
N THR A 34 -5.35 3.73 1.87
CA THR A 34 -4.99 4.36 3.14
C THR A 34 -4.07 3.43 3.89
N PHE A 35 -2.92 3.93 4.33
CA PHE A 35 -2.01 3.15 5.17
C PHE A 35 -1.91 3.76 6.57
N GLN A 36 -1.69 2.91 7.55
CA GLN A 36 -1.46 3.29 8.94
C GLN A 36 -0.19 2.61 9.44
N SER A 37 0.69 3.40 10.05
CA SER A 37 1.94 2.91 10.64
C SER A 37 1.91 3.12 12.15
N SER A 38 2.50 2.18 12.91
CA SER A 38 2.71 2.30 14.35
C SER A 38 3.90 3.22 14.72
N ALA A 39 4.76 3.52 13.75
CA ALA A 39 5.90 4.41 13.90
C ALA A 39 5.62 5.77 13.25
N ALA A 40 6.25 6.83 13.75
CA ALA A 40 6.22 8.13 13.10
C ALA A 40 6.87 8.01 11.71
N VAL A 41 6.13 8.36 10.66
CA VAL A 41 6.61 8.31 9.27
C VAL A 41 6.74 9.74 8.76
N GLN A 42 7.88 10.05 8.15
CA GLN A 42 8.03 11.31 7.43
C GLN A 42 7.34 11.18 6.07
N VAL A 43 6.57 12.19 5.67
CA VAL A 43 5.85 12.15 4.38
C VAL A 43 6.81 11.97 3.21
N SER A 44 8.01 12.55 3.29
CA SER A 44 9.08 12.41 2.29
C SER A 44 9.67 11.01 2.17
N SER A 45 9.50 10.16 3.19
CA SER A 45 9.99 8.77 3.17
C SER A 45 8.91 7.76 2.73
N VAL A 46 7.72 8.24 2.33
CA VAL A 46 6.61 7.38 1.89
C VAL A 46 6.58 7.32 0.37
N ALA A 47 6.61 6.10 -0.17
CA ALA A 47 6.35 5.82 -1.57
C ALA A 47 5.13 4.90 -1.70
N VAL A 48 4.25 5.21 -2.65
CA VAL A 48 3.09 4.38 -2.99
C VAL A 48 3.22 3.97 -4.45
N SER A 49 3.42 2.67 -4.69
CA SER A 49 3.46 2.08 -6.03
C SER A 49 2.19 1.25 -6.24
N TRP A 50 1.65 1.31 -7.45
CA TRP A 50 0.55 0.47 -7.88
C TRP A 50 1.07 -0.51 -8.92
N SER A 51 0.57 -1.74 -8.91
CA SER A 51 0.81 -2.67 -10.01
C SER A 51 -0.52 -3.25 -10.45
N PHE A 52 -0.68 -3.38 -11.76
CA PHE A 52 -1.90 -3.86 -12.37
C PHE A 52 -1.60 -5.17 -13.10
N LYS A 53 -2.36 -6.21 -12.76
CA LYS A 53 -2.32 -7.49 -13.45
C LYS A 53 -3.68 -7.73 -14.13
N PRO A 54 -3.73 -7.78 -15.46
CA PRO A 54 -4.96 -8.12 -16.17
C PRO A 54 -5.46 -9.52 -15.79
N LEU A 55 -6.79 -9.70 -15.79
CA LEU A 55 -7.41 -11.02 -15.58
C LEU A 55 -7.25 -11.93 -16.82
N GLY A 56 -7.11 -11.34 -18.00
CA GLY A 56 -6.81 -12.03 -19.26
C GLY A 56 -5.30 -12.13 -19.54
N PRO A 57 -4.90 -12.69 -20.68
CA PRO A 57 -3.51 -12.69 -21.10
C PRO A 57 -3.02 -11.23 -21.31
N GLY A 58 -1.96 -10.87 -20.60
CA GLY A 58 -1.32 -9.55 -20.71
C GLY A 58 -0.15 -9.39 -19.74
N PRO A 59 0.82 -8.52 -20.04
CA PRO A 59 1.89 -8.19 -19.11
C PRO A 59 1.36 -7.46 -17.88
N GLN A 60 2.11 -7.53 -16.78
CA GLN A 60 1.87 -6.70 -15.61
C GLN A 60 2.35 -5.28 -15.89
N GLU A 61 1.52 -4.30 -15.52
CA GLU A 61 1.82 -2.86 -15.61
C GLU A 61 2.21 -2.36 -14.20
N THR A 62 3.11 -1.38 -14.08
CA THR A 62 3.60 -0.81 -12.81
C THR A 62 3.67 0.71 -12.88
#